data_AF-A0A2A2GAJ4-F1
#
_entry.id   AF-A0A2A2GAJ4-F1
#
_cell.length_a   1.000
_cell.length_b   1.000
_cell.length_c   1.000
_cell.angle_alpha   90.00
_cell.angle_beta   90.00
_cell.angle_gamma   90.00
#
_symmetry.space_group_name_H-M   'P 1'
#
loop_
_entity.id
_entity.type
_entity.pdbx_description
1 polymer ?
#
loop_
_entity_poly.entity_id
_entity_poly.type
_entity_poly.pdbx_seq_one_letter_code
_entity_poly.pdbx_strand_id
1 'polypeptide(L)' 'MRKPIKPLPTDCCGSGCPKCIYDIYEEHLEKYKEWKNKQQKKRQNNKIKKL' A
#
# COMPACT_ATOMS: atom_id res chain seq x y z
N MET A 1 -7.97 -5.19 0.71
CA MET A 1 -7.40 -3.84 0.53
C MET A 1 -6.94 -3.68 -0.91
N ARG A 2 -7.15 -2.52 -1.54
CA ARG A 2 -6.70 -2.25 -2.90
C ARG A 2 -5.29 -1.64 -2.89
N LYS A 3 -4.49 -1.89 -3.93
CA LYS A 3 -3.21 -1.21 -4.14
C LYS A 3 -3.48 0.29 -4.38
N PRO A 4 -2.78 1.21 -3.68
CA PRO A 4 -2.92 2.64 -3.97
C PRO A 4 -2.37 2.97 -5.36
N ILE A 5 -2.95 4.00 -5.97
CA ILE A 5 -2.51 4.53 -7.26
C ILE A 5 -1.44 5.59 -6.99
N LYS A 6 -0.33 5.56 -7.73
CA LYS A 6 0.73 6.55 -7.59
C LYS A 6 0.21 7.92 -8.06
N PRO A 7 0.39 9.00 -7.28
CA PRO A 7 -0.01 10.33 -7.71
C PRO A 7 0.86 10.82 -8.86
N LEU A 8 0.25 11.63 -9.73
CA LEU A 8 0.89 12.36 -10.81
C LEU A 8 1.56 13.63 -10.26
N PRO A 9 2.53 14.21 -10.98
CA PRO A 9 3.09 15.52 -10.61
C PRO A 9 2.02 16.62 -10.49
N THR A 10 0.98 16.55 -11.33
CA THR A 10 -0.16 17.49 -11.32
C THR A 10 -1.07 17.35 -10.11
N ASP A 11 -0.99 16.24 -9.36
CA ASP A 11 -1.73 16.06 -8.11
C ASP A 11 -1.05 16.78 -6.93
N CYS A 12 0.20 17.22 -7.10
CA CYS A 12 0.93 17.96 -6.08
C CYS A 12 0.61 19.46 -6.17
N CYS A 13 0.16 20.06 -5.06
CA CYS A 13 -0.15 21.49 -4.95
C CYS A 13 1.06 22.39 -5.27
N GLY A 14 2.29 21.88 -5.12
CA GLY A 14 3.55 22.63 -5.31
C GLY A 14 3.80 23.74 -4.27
N SER A 15 2.84 24.06 -3.41
CA SER A 15 2.88 25.16 -2.45
C SER A 15 3.47 24.80 -1.08
N GLY A 16 4.08 23.62 -0.93
CA GLY A 16 4.62 23.18 0.37
C GLY A 16 3.54 22.86 1.41
N CYS A 17 2.45 22.24 0.98
CA CYS A 17 1.35 21.81 1.86
C CYS A 17 1.87 20.92 3.03
N PRO A 18 1.30 21.01 4.24
CA PRO A 18 1.81 20.32 5.44
C PRO A 18 1.74 18.79 5.37
N LYS A 19 0.92 18.21 4.48
CA LYS A 19 0.97 16.79 4.15
C LYS A 19 1.09 16.67 2.62
N CYS A 20 2.18 16.08 2.14
CA CYS A 20 2.38 15.89 0.71
C CYS A 20 1.54 14.71 0.19
N ILE A 21 1.03 14.81 -1.03
CA ILE A 21 0.28 13.69 -1.65
C ILE A 21 1.13 12.43 -1.78
N TYR A 22 2.44 12.62 -1.97
CA TYR A 22 3.42 11.52 -1.99
C TYR A 22 3.51 10.84 -0.62
N ASP A 23 3.57 11.60 0.48
CA ASP A 23 3.60 11.03 1.84
C ASP A 23 2.36 10.19 2.12
N ILE A 24 1.17 10.69 1.75
CA ILE A 24 -0.10 9.96 1.91
C ILE A 24 -0.07 8.66 1.09
N TYR A 25 0.42 8.74 -0.15
CA TYR A 25 0.55 7.58 -1.02
C TYR A 25 1.49 6.54 -0.42
N GLU A 26 2.64 6.94 0.12
CA GLU A 26 3.61 6.03 0.74
C GLU A 26 3.03 5.34 1.97
N GLU A 27 2.38 6.09 2.87
CA GLU A 27 1.70 5.55 4.05
C GLU A 27 0.67 4.47 3.65
N HIS A 28 -0.13 4.75 2.60
CA HIS A 28 -1.12 3.81 2.09
C HIS A 28 -0.45 2.59 1.41
N LEU A 29 0.68 2.79 0.75
CA LEU A 29 1.42 1.74 0.07
C LEU A 29 2.04 0.77 1.07
N GLU A 30 2.55 1.25 2.19
CA GLU A 30 3.06 0.41 3.29
C GLU A 30 1.96 -0.47 3.87
N LYS A 31 0.81 0.11 4.23
CA LYS A 31 -0.37 -0.63 4.71
C LYS A 31 -0.82 -1.71 3.71
N TYR A 32 -0.79 -1.40 2.41
CA TYR A 32 -1.11 -2.38 1.37
C TYR A 32 -0.07 -3.52 1.30
N LYS A 33 1.23 -3.21 1.37
CA LYS A 33 2.31 -4.22 1.35
C LYS A 33 2.18 -5.17 2.55
N GLU A 34 1.92 -4.64 3.74
CA GLU A 34 1.68 -5.44 4.94
C GLU A 34 0.46 -6.36 4.78
N TRP A 35 -0.66 -5.81 4.31
CA TRP A 35 -1.86 -6.58 4.02
C TRP A 35 -1.57 -7.71 3.02
N LYS A 36 -0.88 -7.41 1.92
CA LYS A 36 -0.53 -8.39 0.87
C LYS A 36 0.34 -9.51 1.44
N ASN A 37 1.34 -9.18 2.25
CA ASN A 37 2.21 -10.16 2.91
C ASN A 37 1.41 -11.08 3.85
N LYS A 38 0.50 -10.51 4.67
CA LYS A 38 -0.41 -11.28 5.53
C LYS A 38 -1.28 -12.25 4.71
N GLN A 39 -1.81 -11.82 3.56
CA GLN A 39 -2.59 -12.70 2.68
C GLN A 39 -1.74 -13.83 2.09
N GLN A 40 -0.51 -13.53 1.66
CA GLN A 40 0.39 -14.54 1.11
C GLN A 40 0.74 -15.61 2.15
N LYS A 41 1.05 -15.20 3.38
CA LYS A 41 1.31 -16.12 4.50
C LYS A 41 0.10 -17.01 4.80
N LYS A 42 -1.11 -16.43 4.86
CA LYS A 42 -2.35 -17.20 5.02
C LYS A 42 -2.53 -18.25 3.92
N ARG A 43 -2.31 -17.86 2.67
CA ARG A 43 -2.40 -18.79 1.52
C ARG A 43 -1.39 -19.92 1.64
N GLN A 44 -0.16 -19.63 2.04
CA GLN A 44 0.89 -20.63 2.23
C GLN A 44 0.57 -21.58 3.39
N ASN A 45 0.15 -21.06 4.54
CA ASN A 45 -0.23 -21.86 5.70
C ASN A 45 -1.41 -22.78 5.39
N ASN A 46 -2.40 -22.29 4.61
CA ASN A 46 -3.53 -23.12 4.17
C ASN A 46 -3.09 -24.24 3.21
N LYS A 47 -2.05 -24.01 2.39
CA LYS A 47 -1.48 -25.04 1.52
C LYS A 47 -0.78 -26.13 2.32
N ILE A 48 -0.01 -25.77 3.35
CA ILE A 48 0.69 -26.72 4.22
C ILE A 48 -0.31 -27.57 5.00
N LYS A 49 -1.37 -26.97 5.56
CA LYS A 49 -2.40 -27.69 6.34
C LYS A 49 -3.27 -28.66 5.52
N LYS A 50 -3.22 -28.58 4.19
CA LYS A 50 -4.00 -29.43 3.27
C LYS A 50 -3.19 -30.62 2.74
N LEU A 51 -1.90 -30.69 3.06
CA LEU A 51 -1.03 -31.84 2.80
C LEU A 51 -1.08 -32.79 3.99
#